data_AF-A0A3A1X2H2-F1
#
_entry.id   AF-A0A3A1X2H2-F1
#
_cell.length_a   1.000
_cell.length_b   1.000
_cell.length_c   1.000
_cell.angle_alpha   90.00
_cell.angle_beta   90.00
_cell.angle_gamma   90.00
#
_symmetry.space_group_name_H-M   'P 1'
#
loop_
_entity.id
_entity.type
_entity.pdbx_description
1 polymer ?
#
loop_
_entity_poly.entity_id
_entity_poly.type
_entity_poly.pdbx_seq_one_letter_code
_entity_poly.pdbx_strand_id
1 'polypeptide(L)'
;HLPVVSFTPSDQLLISGDPTVRRTFIDQAGLLLLPNYSQILQNFKHISKQRAALLKSIREFSNNNQPISLSGLEIWTGKFIESGIILTQARQKVVNILNKYFNKIIKYLTNSEEYAELKYNPSFQEVVEEETEEENNVFNLISEHFQRIYDGELARGCNLIGPHRDDIDFMLDKMLAKDFASNGESWTLA
;
A
#
# COMPACT_ATOMS: atom_id res chain seq x y z
N HIS A 1 22.87 -7.71 -5.68
CA HIS A 1 22.68 -6.26 -5.46
C HIS A 1 23.49 -5.85 -4.24
N LEU A 2 24.26 -4.76 -4.33
CA LEU A 2 24.88 -4.14 -3.15
C LEU A 2 23.79 -3.29 -2.45
N PRO A 3 23.52 -3.51 -1.15
CA PRO A 3 22.58 -2.66 -0.42
C PRO A 3 23.20 -1.28 -0.26
N VAL A 4 22.52 -0.25 -0.79
CA VAL A 4 22.92 1.16 -0.67
C VAL A 4 21.72 1.93 -0.15
N VAL A 5 21.95 2.78 0.83
CA VAL A 5 20.97 3.73 1.38
C VAL A 5 21.54 5.13 1.16
N SER A 6 20.74 6.03 0.59
CA SER A 6 21.10 7.43 0.37
C SER A 6 20.20 8.30 1.23
N PHE A 7 20.77 9.36 1.80
CA PHE A 7 20.04 10.39 2.53
C PHE A 7 20.07 11.66 1.68
N THR A 8 18.91 12.26 1.45
CA THR A 8 18.76 13.43 0.58
C THR A 8 17.85 14.47 1.23
N PRO A 9 18.00 15.77 0.87
CA PRO A 9 17.04 16.79 1.32
C PRO A 9 15.59 16.50 0.92
N SER A 10 15.37 15.67 -0.10
CA SER A 10 14.03 15.28 -0.56
C SER A 10 13.35 14.26 0.37
N ASP A 11 14.06 13.69 1.34
CA ASP A 11 13.50 12.71 2.28
C ASP A 11 12.43 13.35 3.18
N GLN A 12 12.45 14.69 3.35
CA GLN A 12 11.37 15.42 4.01
C GLN A 12 9.99 15.18 3.37
N LEU A 13 9.94 14.83 2.07
CA LEU A 13 8.70 14.46 1.37
C LEU A 13 8.09 13.15 1.89
N LEU A 14 8.81 12.35 2.67
CA LEU A 14 8.21 11.23 3.38
C LEU A 14 7.17 11.72 4.38
N ILE A 15 7.42 12.86 5.02
CA ILE A 15 6.51 13.43 6.02
C ILE A 15 5.41 14.26 5.35
N SER A 16 5.79 15.21 4.50
CA SER A 16 4.85 16.21 3.95
C SER A 16 4.31 15.89 2.56
N GLY A 17 4.91 14.91 1.87
CA GLY A 17 4.59 14.58 0.48
C GLY A 17 3.40 13.63 0.32
N ASP A 18 3.18 13.25 -0.94
CA ASP A 18 2.08 12.37 -1.32
C ASP A 18 2.31 10.90 -0.92
N PRO A 19 1.24 10.11 -0.77
CA PRO A 19 1.30 8.67 -0.50
C PRO A 19 2.21 7.88 -1.47
N THR A 20 2.41 8.38 -2.69
CA THR A 20 3.32 7.76 -3.68
C THR A 20 4.77 7.75 -3.23
N VAL A 21 5.22 8.80 -2.55
CA VAL A 21 6.60 8.91 -2.04
C VAL A 21 6.80 7.84 -0.96
N ARG A 22 5.86 7.76 0.00
CA ARG A 22 5.91 6.78 1.09
C ARG A 22 5.77 5.34 0.62
N ARG A 23 4.89 5.07 -0.35
CA ARG A 23 4.81 3.74 -1.00
C ARG A 23 6.12 3.36 -1.70
N THR A 24 6.79 4.32 -2.35
CA THR A 24 8.09 4.05 -2.99
C THR A 24 9.13 3.72 -1.92
N PHE A 25 9.17 4.48 -0.83
CA PHE A 25 10.04 4.21 0.32
C PHE A 25 9.79 2.81 0.92
N ILE A 26 8.54 2.43 1.19
CA ILE A 26 8.26 1.11 1.78
C ILE A 26 8.60 -0.03 0.81
N ASP A 27 8.39 0.17 -0.50
CA ASP A 27 8.76 -0.81 -1.50
C ASP A 27 10.29 -0.96 -1.61
N GLN A 28 11.05 0.14 -1.51
CA GLN A 28 12.51 0.11 -1.46
C GLN A 28 13.03 -0.57 -0.19
N ALA A 29 12.45 -0.26 0.97
CA ALA A 29 12.76 -0.94 2.22
C ALA A 29 12.45 -2.44 2.12
N GLY A 30 11.31 -2.81 1.52
CA GLY A 30 10.93 -4.20 1.27
C GLY A 30 11.93 -4.96 0.41
N LEU A 31 12.46 -4.33 -0.65
CA LEU A 31 13.50 -4.90 -1.50
C LEU A 31 14.80 -5.21 -0.73
N LEU A 32 15.11 -4.44 0.32
CA LEU A 32 16.31 -4.64 1.16
C LEU A 32 16.07 -5.61 2.32
N LEU A 33 14.87 -5.62 2.89
CA LEU A 33 14.57 -6.29 4.16
C LEU A 33 13.92 -7.67 3.99
N LEU A 34 13.21 -7.92 2.89
CA LEU A 34 12.43 -9.14 2.71
C LEU A 34 12.90 -9.93 1.47
N PRO A 35 13.12 -11.25 1.60
CA PRO A 35 13.36 -12.09 0.44
C PRO A 35 12.12 -12.09 -0.46
N ASN A 36 12.34 -12.21 -1.78
CA ASN A 36 11.29 -12.30 -2.80
C ASN A 36 10.36 -11.08 -2.94
N TYR A 37 10.58 -9.98 -2.20
CA TYR A 37 9.73 -8.78 -2.28
C TYR A 37 9.63 -8.22 -3.71
N SER A 38 10.75 -8.24 -4.44
CA SER A 38 10.79 -7.83 -5.85
C SER A 38 9.79 -8.62 -6.71
N GLN A 39 9.73 -9.94 -6.53
CA GLN A 39 8.81 -10.80 -7.28
C GLN A 39 7.36 -10.54 -6.90
N ILE A 40 7.07 -10.35 -5.61
CA ILE A 40 5.74 -10.01 -5.10
C ILE A 40 5.26 -8.70 -5.73
N LEU A 41 6.09 -7.65 -5.68
CA LEU A 41 5.77 -6.34 -6.22
C LEU A 41 5.57 -6.36 -7.75
N GLN A 42 6.44 -7.07 -8.47
CA GLN A 42 6.33 -7.21 -9.93
C GLN A 42 5.07 -7.97 -10.34
N ASN A 43 4.75 -9.05 -9.63
CA ASN A 43 3.54 -9.84 -9.88
C ASN A 43 2.27 -9.01 -9.68
N PHE A 44 2.17 -8.30 -8.54
CA PHE A 44 1.04 -7.42 -8.27
C PHE A 44 0.91 -6.31 -9.34
N LYS A 45 2.03 -5.64 -9.70
CA LYS A 45 2.02 -4.60 -10.74
C LYS A 45 1.53 -5.14 -12.10
N HIS A 46 1.95 -6.36 -12.47
CA HIS A 46 1.50 -7.00 -13.70
C HIS A 46 -0.01 -7.28 -13.67
N ILE A 47 -0.50 -7.93 -12.61
CA ILE A 47 -1.91 -8.29 -12.45
C ILE A 47 -2.80 -7.03 -12.40
N SER A 48 -2.38 -6.02 -11.64
CA SER A 48 -3.06 -4.72 -11.54
C SER A 48 -3.25 -4.06 -12.91
N LYS A 49 -2.19 -4.07 -13.74
CA LYS A 49 -2.24 -3.52 -15.10
C LYS A 49 -3.19 -4.30 -16.01
N GLN A 50 -3.18 -5.63 -15.95
CA GLN A 50 -4.06 -6.47 -16.76
C GLN A 50 -5.53 -6.25 -16.41
N ARG A 51 -5.87 -6.22 -15.11
CA ARG A 51 -7.23 -5.93 -14.64
C ARG A 51 -7.70 -4.53 -15.07
N ALA A 52 -6.85 -3.52 -14.90
CA ALA A 52 -7.19 -2.15 -15.30
C ALA A 52 -7.41 -2.02 -16.82
N ALA A 53 -6.62 -2.73 -17.64
CA ALA A 53 -6.82 -2.77 -19.08
C ALA A 53 -8.18 -3.38 -19.45
N LEU A 54 -8.59 -4.47 -18.79
CA LEU A 54 -9.90 -5.08 -18.98
C LEU A 54 -11.05 -4.14 -18.60
N LEU A 55 -10.96 -3.47 -17.45
CA LEU A 55 -11.97 -2.47 -17.05
C LEU A 55 -12.13 -1.37 -18.11
N LYS A 56 -11.01 -0.87 -18.65
CA LYS A 56 -11.02 0.14 -19.71
C LYS A 56 -11.68 -0.37 -20.99
N SER A 57 -11.33 -1.59 -21.43
CA SER A 57 -11.94 -2.21 -22.61
C SER A 57 -13.44 -2.43 -22.43
N ILE A 58 -13.88 -2.94 -21.27
CA ILE A 58 -15.31 -3.16 -20.99
C ILE A 58 -16.08 -1.83 -21.04
N ARG A 59 -15.53 -0.75 -20.47
CA ARG A 59 -16.13 0.58 -20.55
C ARG A 59 -16.27 1.06 -22.00
N GLU A 60 -15.25 0.86 -22.83
CA GLU A 60 -15.28 1.22 -24.25
C GLU A 60 -16.34 0.40 -25.03
N PHE A 61 -16.46 -0.91 -24.75
CA PHE A 61 -17.48 -1.77 -25.37
C PHE A 61 -18.91 -1.41 -24.92
N SER A 62 -19.10 -1.10 -23.63
CA SER A 62 -20.39 -0.69 -23.07
C SER A 62 -20.89 0.60 -23.74
N ASN A 63 -20.01 1.57 -23.99
CA ASN A 63 -20.36 2.80 -24.68
C ASN A 63 -20.79 2.58 -26.14
N ASN A 64 -20.37 1.44 -26.74
CA ASN A 64 -20.65 1.08 -28.12
C ASN A 64 -21.78 0.03 -28.26
N ASN A 65 -22.53 -0.28 -27.18
CA ASN A 65 -23.61 -1.29 -27.15
C ASN A 65 -23.18 -2.69 -27.65
N GLN A 66 -21.92 -3.09 -27.43
CA GLN A 66 -21.43 -4.42 -27.79
C GLN A 66 -21.59 -5.43 -26.64
N PRO A 67 -21.81 -6.72 -26.92
CA PRO A 67 -21.92 -7.74 -25.88
C PRO A 67 -20.58 -7.91 -25.14
N ILE A 68 -20.63 -7.90 -23.81
CA ILE A 68 -19.46 -7.95 -22.91
C ILE A 68 -19.33 -9.37 -22.34
N SER A 69 -18.15 -9.99 -22.43
CA SER A 69 -17.82 -11.19 -21.66
C SER A 69 -17.18 -10.81 -20.33
N LEU A 70 -17.90 -11.01 -19.23
CA LEU A 70 -17.46 -10.64 -17.86
C LEU A 70 -16.52 -11.67 -17.23
N SER A 71 -16.51 -12.91 -17.73
CA SER A 71 -15.72 -14.03 -17.19
C SER A 71 -14.22 -13.73 -17.06
N GLY A 72 -13.65 -12.95 -17.97
CA GLY A 72 -12.26 -12.53 -17.90
C GLY A 72 -11.98 -11.61 -16.70
N LEU A 73 -12.87 -10.65 -16.43
CA LEU A 73 -12.68 -9.69 -15.35
C LEU A 73 -12.76 -10.35 -13.97
N GLU A 74 -13.64 -11.34 -13.79
CA GLU A 74 -13.75 -12.10 -12.53
C GLU A 74 -12.46 -12.84 -12.20
N ILE A 75 -11.88 -13.56 -13.18
CA ILE A 75 -10.60 -14.27 -13.01
C ILE A 75 -9.47 -13.31 -12.62
N TRP A 76 -9.38 -12.17 -13.31
CA TRP A 76 -8.36 -11.17 -13.01
C TRP A 76 -8.61 -10.44 -11.68
N THR A 77 -9.86 -10.33 -11.25
CA THR A 77 -10.20 -9.79 -9.93
C THR A 77 -9.75 -10.76 -8.83
N GLY A 78 -9.99 -12.06 -8.96
CA GLY A 78 -9.47 -13.06 -8.02
C GLY A 78 -7.94 -12.99 -7.89
N LYS A 79 -7.22 -13.01 -9.02
CA LYS A 79 -5.75 -12.86 -9.02
C LYS A 79 -5.28 -11.53 -8.42
N PHE A 80 -6.04 -10.46 -8.65
CA PHE A 80 -5.74 -9.14 -8.09
C PHE A 80 -5.87 -9.14 -6.56
N ILE A 81 -6.92 -9.76 -6.03
CA ILE A 81 -7.12 -9.92 -4.59
C ILE A 81 -6.00 -10.75 -3.98
N GLU A 82 -5.74 -11.95 -4.52
CA GLU A 82 -4.67 -12.84 -4.04
C GLU A 82 -3.30 -12.15 -3.99
N SER A 83 -2.87 -11.57 -5.12
CA SER A 83 -1.59 -10.87 -5.18
C SER A 83 -1.57 -9.60 -4.32
N GLY A 84 -2.72 -8.96 -4.12
CA GLY A 84 -2.87 -7.80 -3.27
C GLY A 84 -2.73 -8.13 -1.79
N ILE A 85 -3.37 -9.19 -1.30
CA ILE A 85 -3.22 -9.71 0.07
C ILE A 85 -1.74 -9.97 0.38
N ILE A 86 -1.04 -10.68 -0.51
CA ILE A 86 0.38 -11.01 -0.33
C ILE A 86 1.24 -9.73 -0.21
N LEU A 87 1.02 -8.73 -1.07
CA LEU A 87 1.79 -7.48 -1.01
C LEU A 87 1.44 -6.66 0.24
N THR A 88 0.17 -6.64 0.66
CA THR A 88 -0.28 -5.97 1.89
C THR A 88 0.39 -6.58 3.12
N GLN A 89 0.39 -7.91 3.25
CA GLN A 89 1.10 -8.61 4.33
C GLN A 89 2.60 -8.32 4.32
N ALA A 90 3.22 -8.33 3.13
CA ALA A 90 4.64 -8.02 2.99
C ALA A 90 4.95 -6.59 3.46
N ARG A 91 4.13 -5.59 3.10
CA ARG A 91 4.30 -4.20 3.54
C ARG A 91 4.10 -4.02 5.04
N GLN A 92 3.07 -4.64 5.61
CA GLN A 92 2.88 -4.64 7.07
C GLN A 92 4.11 -5.23 7.76
N LYS A 93 4.69 -6.30 7.23
CA LYS A 93 5.91 -6.90 7.77
C LYS A 93 7.12 -5.94 7.68
N VAL A 94 7.27 -5.20 6.58
CA VAL A 94 8.32 -4.16 6.45
C VAL A 94 8.14 -3.09 7.53
N VAL A 95 6.94 -2.53 7.66
CA VAL A 95 6.63 -1.50 8.67
C VAL A 95 6.92 -2.01 10.08
N ASN A 96 6.52 -3.25 10.39
CA ASN A 96 6.82 -3.88 11.69
C ASN A 96 8.33 -4.06 11.93
N ILE A 97 9.12 -4.36 10.90
CA ILE A 97 10.60 -4.43 11.03
C ILE A 97 11.17 -3.05 11.30
N LEU A 98 10.75 -2.02 10.56
CA LEU A 98 11.23 -0.65 10.75
C LEU A 98 10.89 -0.11 12.14
N ASN A 99 9.67 -0.34 12.64
CA ASN A 99 9.23 0.10 13.97
C ASN A 99 10.03 -0.49 15.14
N LYS A 100 10.74 -1.62 14.95
CA LYS A 100 11.66 -2.14 15.99
C LYS A 100 12.82 -1.18 16.30
N TYR A 101 13.16 -0.33 15.35
CA TYR A 101 14.28 0.60 15.42
C TYR A 101 13.84 2.06 15.40
N PHE A 102 12.81 2.40 14.63
CA PHE A 102 12.38 3.77 14.36
C PHE A 102 12.23 4.61 15.63
N ASN A 103 11.38 4.20 16.57
CA ASN A 103 11.17 4.90 17.83
C ASN A 103 12.48 5.10 18.62
N LYS A 104 13.35 4.08 18.67
CA LYS A 104 14.62 4.14 19.41
C LYS A 104 15.58 5.16 18.81
N ILE A 105 15.62 5.23 17.48
CA ILE A 105 16.46 6.19 16.76
C ILE A 105 15.94 7.61 16.98
N ILE A 106 14.64 7.83 16.87
CA ILE A 106 14.05 9.16 17.10
C ILE A 106 14.33 9.66 18.52
N LYS A 107 14.09 8.85 19.55
CA LYS A 107 14.40 9.21 20.94
C LYS A 107 15.88 9.57 21.14
N TYR A 108 16.77 8.83 20.50
CA TYR A 108 18.21 9.10 20.56
C TYR A 108 18.60 10.43 19.90
N LEU A 109 17.94 10.81 18.80
CA LEU A 109 18.25 12.04 18.07
C LEU A 109 17.67 13.29 18.73
N THR A 110 16.47 13.20 19.30
CA THR A 110 15.75 14.36 19.86
C THR A 110 15.98 14.55 21.36
N ASN A 111 16.49 13.54 22.07
CA ASN A 111 16.39 13.44 23.54
C ASN A 111 14.94 13.64 24.05
N SER A 112 13.94 13.35 23.21
CA SER A 112 12.52 13.44 23.53
C SER A 112 12.01 12.11 24.07
N GLU A 113 10.97 12.19 24.90
CA GLU A 113 10.22 11.00 25.34
C GLU A 113 9.05 10.66 24.44
N GLU A 114 8.75 11.51 23.45
CA GLU A 114 7.72 11.29 22.43
C GLU A 114 7.92 9.93 21.75
N TYR A 115 6.80 9.27 21.52
CA TYR A 115 6.76 7.97 20.86
C TYR A 115 6.54 8.16 19.35
N ALA A 116 7.51 7.72 18.56
CA ALA A 116 7.46 7.77 17.11
C ALA A 116 7.16 6.39 16.52
N GLU A 117 6.19 6.30 15.61
CA GLU A 117 5.88 5.06 14.91
C GLU A 117 5.51 5.29 13.44
N LEU A 118 5.78 4.29 12.61
CA LEU A 118 5.23 4.17 11.28
C LEU A 118 3.93 3.36 11.35
N LYS A 119 2.82 3.92 10.89
CA LYS A 119 1.54 3.23 10.83
C LYS A 119 1.20 2.90 9.38
N TYR A 120 1.06 1.62 9.06
CA TYR A 120 0.63 1.20 7.73
C TYR A 120 -0.90 1.38 7.59
N ASN A 121 -1.32 2.01 6.50
CA ASN A 121 -2.73 2.19 6.14
C ASN A 121 -3.00 1.45 4.82
N PRO A 122 -3.27 0.13 4.87
CA PRO A 122 -3.58 -0.62 3.68
C PRO A 122 -4.95 -0.28 3.11
N SER A 123 -5.09 -0.37 1.79
CA SER A 123 -6.39 -0.35 1.12
C SER A 123 -7.21 -1.61 1.36
N PHE A 124 -6.55 -2.74 1.67
CA PHE A 124 -7.18 -3.98 2.12
C PHE A 124 -6.95 -4.10 3.64
N GLN A 125 -7.79 -3.41 4.41
CA GLN A 125 -7.68 -3.33 5.87
C GLN A 125 -7.91 -4.70 6.53
N GLU A 126 -8.76 -5.50 5.92
CA GLU A 126 -9.14 -6.85 6.34
C GLU A 126 -7.93 -7.80 6.46
N VAL A 127 -6.81 -7.47 5.79
CA VAL A 127 -5.57 -8.26 5.79
C VAL A 127 -4.74 -8.05 7.06
N VAL A 128 -4.89 -6.90 7.72
CA VAL A 128 -4.08 -6.53 8.89
C VAL A 128 -4.90 -6.47 10.18
N GLU A 129 -6.22 -6.67 10.08
CA GLU A 129 -7.11 -6.77 11.22
C GLU A 129 -6.87 -8.09 11.98
N GLU A 130 -6.84 -8.02 13.31
CA GLU A 130 -6.54 -9.19 14.15
C GLU A 130 -7.73 -10.18 14.22
N GLU A 131 -8.95 -9.73 13.90
CA GLU A 131 -10.19 -10.52 13.99
C GLU A 131 -10.42 -11.43 12.77
N THR A 132 -9.63 -11.30 11.70
CA THR A 132 -9.76 -12.07 10.47
C THR A 132 -8.84 -13.30 10.47
N GLU A 133 -9.13 -14.29 11.33
CA GLU A 133 -8.23 -15.43 11.59
C GLU A 133 -8.05 -16.41 10.39
N GLU A 134 -8.87 -16.33 9.34
CA GLU A 134 -8.81 -17.24 8.18
C GLU A 134 -8.57 -16.52 6.84
N GLU A 135 -7.56 -16.96 6.07
CA GLU A 135 -7.22 -16.40 4.75
C GLU A 135 -8.42 -16.43 3.77
N ASN A 136 -9.21 -17.50 3.80
CA ASN A 136 -10.42 -17.62 2.97
C ASN A 136 -11.48 -16.57 3.34
N ASN A 137 -11.56 -16.17 4.61
CA ASN A 137 -12.47 -15.12 5.06
C ASN A 137 -12.01 -13.76 4.52
N VAL A 138 -10.72 -13.43 4.63
CA VAL A 138 -10.14 -12.19 4.11
C VAL A 138 -10.38 -12.04 2.60
N PHE A 139 -10.13 -13.09 1.82
CA PHE A 139 -10.38 -13.07 0.38
C PHE A 139 -11.84 -12.77 0.06
N ASN A 140 -12.78 -13.42 0.74
CA ASN A 140 -14.21 -13.25 0.51
C ASN A 140 -14.68 -11.83 0.86
N LEU A 141 -14.25 -11.28 1.99
CA LEU A 141 -14.57 -9.90 2.40
C LEU A 141 -14.11 -8.88 1.36
N ILE A 142 -12.88 -9.03 0.85
CA ILE A 142 -12.35 -8.15 -0.20
C ILE A 142 -13.13 -8.35 -1.52
N SER A 143 -13.48 -9.60 -1.86
CA SER A 143 -14.28 -9.91 -3.03
C SER A 143 -15.66 -9.24 -2.98
N GLU A 144 -16.34 -9.29 -1.83
CA GLU A 144 -17.60 -8.58 -1.59
C GLU A 144 -17.44 -7.06 -1.68
N HIS A 145 -16.30 -6.51 -1.24
CA HIS A 145 -15.97 -5.11 -1.45
C HIS A 145 -15.88 -4.78 -2.95
N PHE A 146 -15.20 -5.60 -3.75
CA PHE A 146 -15.13 -5.44 -5.21
C PHE A 146 -16.51 -5.46 -5.88
N GLN A 147 -17.42 -6.32 -5.42
CA GLN A 147 -18.80 -6.34 -5.93
C GLN A 147 -19.53 -5.01 -5.67
N ARG A 148 -19.37 -4.44 -4.47
CA ARG A 148 -20.01 -3.16 -4.09
C ARG A 148 -19.52 -1.96 -4.89
N ILE A 149 -18.26 -1.97 -5.31
CA ILE A 149 -17.64 -0.83 -6.02
C ILE A 149 -17.56 -1.01 -7.54
N TYR A 150 -18.08 -2.14 -8.06
CA TYR A 150 -17.95 -2.54 -9.46
C TYR A 150 -18.34 -1.42 -10.45
N ASP A 151 -19.52 -0.82 -10.27
CA ASP A 151 -19.99 0.25 -11.15
C ASP A 151 -19.04 1.46 -11.15
N GLY A 152 -18.48 1.77 -9.98
CA GLY A 152 -17.51 2.86 -9.81
C GLY A 152 -16.18 2.60 -10.50
N GLU A 153 -15.69 1.36 -10.49
CA GLU A 153 -14.48 0.93 -11.19
C GLU A 153 -14.70 0.90 -12.70
N LEU A 154 -15.86 0.39 -13.15
CA LEU A 154 -16.22 0.30 -14.56
C LEU A 154 -16.35 1.71 -15.18
N ALA A 155 -17.07 2.62 -14.51
CA ALA A 155 -17.24 4.00 -14.98
C ALA A 155 -15.88 4.71 -15.15
N ARG A 156 -14.95 4.49 -14.22
CA ARG A 156 -13.62 5.12 -14.24
C ARG A 156 -12.59 4.37 -15.09
N GLY A 157 -12.82 3.09 -15.37
CA GLY A 157 -11.89 2.22 -16.10
C GLY A 157 -10.59 1.99 -15.35
N CYS A 158 -10.62 1.91 -14.01
CA CYS A 158 -9.43 1.73 -13.18
C CYS A 158 -9.72 1.01 -11.85
N ASN A 159 -8.66 0.42 -11.26
CA ASN A 159 -8.75 -0.20 -9.94
C ASN A 159 -8.90 0.90 -8.85
N LEU A 160 -9.99 0.85 -8.10
CA LEU A 160 -10.30 1.83 -7.05
C LEU A 160 -9.68 1.48 -5.70
N ILE A 161 -9.54 0.19 -5.40
CA ILE A 161 -8.94 -0.33 -4.17
C ILE A 161 -7.79 -1.29 -4.48
N GLY A 162 -6.89 -1.49 -3.51
CA GLY A 162 -5.76 -2.42 -3.56
C GLY A 162 -4.42 -1.74 -3.25
N PRO A 163 -3.32 -2.52 -3.14
CA PRO A 163 -2.03 -2.01 -2.67
C PRO A 163 -1.45 -0.79 -3.40
N HIS A 164 -1.83 -0.52 -4.65
CA HIS A 164 -1.41 0.70 -5.35
C HIS A 164 -1.98 1.99 -4.72
N ARG A 165 -2.93 1.87 -3.78
CA ARG A 165 -3.56 2.97 -3.04
C ARG A 165 -3.15 3.08 -1.57
N ASP A 166 -2.37 2.13 -1.05
CA ASP A 166 -1.96 2.12 0.36
C ASP A 166 -1.20 3.39 0.77
N ASP A 167 -1.15 3.67 2.07
CA ASP A 167 -0.30 4.71 2.61
C ASP A 167 0.45 4.25 3.87
N ILE A 168 1.41 5.06 4.31
CA ILE A 168 2.10 4.92 5.59
C ILE A 168 2.00 6.27 6.29
N ASP A 169 1.59 6.32 7.54
CA ASP A 169 1.64 7.53 8.33
C ASP A 169 2.86 7.52 9.24
N PHE A 170 3.50 8.68 9.39
CA PHE A 170 4.48 8.94 10.42
C PHE A 170 3.73 9.55 11.60
N MET A 171 3.83 8.92 12.76
CA MET A 171 3.10 9.33 13.96
C MET A 171 4.09 9.80 15.03
N LEU A 172 3.72 10.86 15.75
CA LEU A 172 4.35 11.33 16.99
C LEU A 172 3.28 11.45 18.07
N ASP A 173 3.40 10.71 19.18
CA ASP A 173 2.43 10.70 20.28
C ASP A 173 0.97 10.55 19.81
N LYS A 174 0.76 9.66 18.83
CA LYS A 174 -0.54 9.36 18.17
C LYS A 174 -1.10 10.46 17.28
N MET A 175 -0.35 11.54 17.04
CA MET A 175 -0.68 12.58 16.07
C MET A 175 0.06 12.35 14.75
N LEU A 176 -0.58 12.74 13.64
CA LEU A 176 0.04 12.68 12.32
C LEU A 176 1.15 13.72 12.21
N ALA A 177 2.39 13.28 11.96
CA ALA A 177 3.54 14.16 11.87
C ALA A 177 3.37 15.23 10.77
N LYS A 178 2.72 14.88 9.65
CA LYS A 178 2.47 15.84 8.55
C LYS A 178 1.69 17.09 8.99
N ASP A 179 0.85 16.96 10.02
CA ASP A 179 -0.07 18.01 10.48
C ASP A 179 0.47 18.74 11.72
N PHE A 180 1.29 18.07 12.54
CA PHE A 180 1.67 18.55 13.88
C PHE A 180 3.18 18.69 14.11
N ALA A 181 4.02 18.00 13.32
CA ALA A 181 5.46 18.06 13.54
C ALA A 181 6.01 19.44 13.20
N SER A 182 6.89 19.98 14.04
CA SER A 182 7.68 21.14 13.70
C SER A 182 8.58 20.87 12.48
N ASN A 183 9.13 21.92 11.86
CA ASN A 183 10.08 21.73 10.77
C ASN A 183 11.29 20.89 11.22
N GLY A 184 11.80 21.10 12.44
CA GLY A 184 12.93 20.34 13.00
C GLY A 184 12.58 18.88 13.25
N GLU A 185 11.39 18.59 13.78
CA GLU A 185 10.88 17.23 13.95
C GLU A 185 10.70 16.53 12.60
N SER A 186 10.16 17.24 11.59
CA SER A 186 10.00 16.69 10.24
C SER A 186 11.34 16.27 9.63
N TRP A 187 12.41 17.05 9.86
CA TRP A 187 13.77 16.68 9.45
C TRP A 187 14.35 15.52 10.24
N THR A 188 13.95 15.36 11.50
CA THR A 188 14.43 14.27 12.35
C THR A 188 13.71 12.95 12.06
N LEU A 189 12.45 13.03 11.63
CA LEU A 189 11.63 11.88 11.23
C LEU A 189 11.98 11.34 9.85
N ALA A 190 12.35 12.23 8.92
CA ALA A 190 12.77 11.89 7.56
C ALA A 190 14.15 11.25 7.53
#